data_AF-A0A4R3Q7J4-F1
#
_entry.id   AF-A0A4R3Q7J4-F1
#
_cell.length_a   1.000
_cell.length_b   1.000
_cell.length_c   1.000
_cell.angle_alpha   90.00
_cell.angle_beta   90.00
_cell.angle_gamma   90.00
#
_symmetry.space_group_name_H-M   'P 1'
#
loop_
_entity.id
_entity.type
_entity.pdbx_description
1 polymer ?
#
loop_
_entity_poly.entity_id
_entity_poly.type
_entity_poly.pdbx_seq_one_letter_code
_entity_poly.pdbx_strand_id
1 'polypeptide(L)'
;MIAVMPLMVIPYILYNMTIAGLMGGGGIPALQHDIIVLSMISGAIWSMALGDLFIVVALVILFIEILKATSNGSGSLVNHMLSMLVFIAFLVEFLLVQDAATQVFFILMTIALIDVIGGFAVSIRSAGRDVSIGL
;
A
#
# COMPACT_ATOMS: atom_id res chain seq x y z
N MET A 1 -14.54 -13.14 -9.24
CA MET A 1 -15.00 -11.74 -9.18
C MET A 1 -14.31 -10.90 -8.09
N ILE A 2 -13.65 -11.50 -7.09
CA ILE A 2 -12.79 -10.80 -6.09
C ILE A 2 -11.43 -10.34 -6.67
N ALA A 3 -11.12 -10.64 -7.94
CA ALA A 3 -9.77 -10.57 -8.50
C ALA A 3 -9.35 -9.23 -9.15
N VAL A 4 -10.10 -8.14 -8.97
CA VAL A 4 -9.84 -6.87 -9.69
C VAL A 4 -9.64 -5.67 -8.75
N MET A 5 -9.83 -5.82 -7.44
CA MET A 5 -9.66 -4.70 -6.51
C MET A 5 -8.18 -4.54 -6.12
N PRO A 6 -7.62 -3.32 -6.18
CA PRO A 6 -6.30 -3.03 -5.63
C PRO A 6 -6.34 -3.17 -4.12
N LEU A 7 -5.53 -4.07 -3.59
CA LEU A 7 -5.40 -4.34 -2.16
C LEU A 7 -4.77 -3.16 -1.42
N MET A 8 -4.09 -2.25 -2.14
CA MET A 8 -3.58 -0.98 -1.58
C MET A 8 -4.67 -0.05 -1.04
N VAL A 9 -5.94 -0.31 -1.36
CA VAL A 9 -7.06 0.38 -0.70
C VAL A 9 -7.14 0.06 0.80
N ILE A 10 -6.60 -1.08 1.25
CA ILE A 10 -6.67 -1.51 2.64
C ILE A 10 -5.82 -0.61 3.54
N PRO A 11 -4.51 -0.40 3.29
CA PRO A 11 -3.72 0.57 4.08
C PRO A 11 -4.29 1.98 4.07
N TYR A 12 -4.84 2.42 2.93
CA TYR A 12 -5.50 3.71 2.78
C TYR A 12 -6.67 3.88 3.77
N ILE A 13 -7.57 2.89 3.79
CA ILE A 13 -8.72 2.89 4.68
C ILE A 13 -8.29 2.77 6.14
N LEU A 14 -7.33 1.90 6.47
CA LEU A 14 -6.86 1.71 7.84
C LEU A 14 -6.29 3.00 8.45
N TYR A 15 -5.50 3.74 7.67
CA TYR A 15 -4.99 5.04 8.10
C TYR A 15 -6.14 6.01 8.39
N ASN A 16 -7.05 6.18 7.43
CA ASN A 16 -8.19 7.09 7.54
C ASN A 16 -9.11 6.73 8.73
N MET A 17 -9.38 5.44 8.94
CA MET A 17 -10.17 4.96 10.07
C MET A 17 -9.50 5.28 11.41
N THR A 18 -8.17 5.18 11.47
CA THR A 18 -7.39 5.51 12.67
C THR A 18 -7.46 7.00 12.97
N ILE A 19 -7.19 7.84 11.97
CA ILE A 19 -7.29 9.30 12.11
C ILE A 19 -8.71 9.73 12.50
N ALA A 20 -9.74 9.12 11.91
CA ALA A 20 -11.14 9.37 12.25
C ALA A 20 -11.56 8.90 13.66
N GLY A 21 -10.69 8.21 14.40
CA GLY A 21 -10.97 7.75 15.76
C GLY A 21 -11.78 6.44 15.84
N LEU A 22 -11.96 5.74 14.71
CA LEU A 22 -12.74 4.50 14.66
C LEU A 22 -11.99 3.29 15.23
N MET A 23 -10.72 3.45 15.61
CA MET A 23 -9.85 2.39 16.16
C MET A 23 -9.47 2.61 17.63
N GLY A 24 -10.30 3.33 18.40
CA GLY A 24 -10.16 3.51 19.85
C GLY A 24 -9.41 4.78 20.28
N GLY A 25 -8.60 5.37 19.39
CA GLY A 25 -7.99 6.69 19.54
C GLY A 25 -8.03 7.43 18.20
N GLY A 26 -8.20 8.75 18.22
CA GLY A 26 -8.31 9.59 17.02
C GLY A 26 -7.10 10.50 16.80
N GLY A 27 -6.96 10.97 15.56
CA GLY A 27 -5.89 11.88 15.14
C GLY A 27 -4.51 11.25 15.07
N ILE A 28 -3.52 12.10 14.80
CA ILE A 28 -2.11 11.71 14.62
C ILE A 28 -1.52 10.93 15.82
N PRO A 29 -1.83 11.26 17.10
CA PRO A 29 -1.28 10.52 18.24
C PRO A 29 -1.63 9.03 18.25
N ALA A 30 -2.75 8.63 17.65
CA ALA A 30 -3.14 7.23 17.56
C ALA A 30 -2.13 6.39 16.76
N LEU A 31 -1.47 7.00 15.76
CA LEU A 31 -0.43 6.32 14.97
C LEU A 31 0.85 6.05 15.77
N GLN A 32 1.09 6.83 16.82
CA GLN A 32 2.29 6.75 17.66
C GLN A 32 2.12 5.79 18.84
N HIS A 33 0.95 5.17 18.98
CA HIS A 33 0.71 4.20 20.03
C HIS A 33 1.55 2.94 19.78
N ASP A 34 2.46 2.64 20.70
CA ASP A 34 3.23 1.39 20.69
C ASP A 34 2.31 0.19 20.89
N ILE A 35 2.32 -0.73 19.94
CA ILE A 35 1.49 -1.95 19.97
C ILE A 35 2.31 -3.20 20.30
N ILE A 36 3.60 -3.17 20.00
CA ILE A 36 4.54 -4.25 20.28
C ILE A 36 5.78 -3.61 20.89
N VAL A 37 6.19 -4.12 22.04
CA VAL A 37 7.42 -3.71 22.71
C VAL A 37 8.17 -4.97 23.11
N LEU A 38 9.40 -5.12 22.64
CA LEU A 38 10.23 -6.30 22.83
C LEU A 38 11.62 -5.91 23.33
N SER A 39 12.06 -6.60 24.37
CA SER A 39 13.45 -6.54 24.82
C SER A 39 14.30 -7.45 23.96
N MET A 40 15.27 -6.87 23.24
CA MET A 40 16.15 -7.60 22.33
C MET A 40 17.34 -8.21 23.08
N ILE A 41 17.90 -9.29 22.54
CA ILE A 41 19.11 -9.94 23.08
C ILE A 41 20.31 -8.97 23.12
N SER A 42 20.33 -7.97 22.23
CA SER A 42 21.33 -6.89 22.22
C SER A 42 21.23 -5.94 23.42
N GLY A 43 20.17 -6.05 24.24
CA GLY A 43 19.87 -5.13 25.34
C GLY A 43 19.07 -3.89 24.93
N ALA A 44 18.78 -3.71 23.64
CA ALA A 44 17.91 -2.65 23.15
C ALA A 44 16.43 -2.97 23.40
N ILE A 45 15.60 -1.95 23.62
CA ILE A 45 14.14 -2.06 23.58
C ILE A 45 13.71 -1.67 22.17
N TRP A 46 13.12 -2.62 21.46
CA TRP A 46 12.50 -2.36 20.17
C TRP A 46 11.00 -2.18 20.38
N SER A 47 10.46 -1.06 19.92
CA SER A 47 9.02 -0.82 19.87
C SER A 47 8.56 -0.65 18.43
N MET A 48 7.30 -1.01 18.19
CA MET A 48 6.61 -0.80 16.93
C MET A 48 5.31 -0.08 17.25
N ALA A 49 5.14 1.10 16.65
CA ALA A 49 3.92 1.87 16.74
C ALA A 49 2.87 1.36 15.75
N LEU A 50 1.61 1.73 15.96
CA LEU A 50 0.51 1.37 15.07
C LEU A 50 0.76 1.82 13.61
N GLY A 51 1.32 3.02 13.43
CA GLY A 51 1.69 3.52 12.11
C GLY A 51 2.75 2.67 11.41
N ASP A 52 3.74 2.16 12.15
CA ASP A 52 4.78 1.28 11.62
C ASP A 52 4.18 -0.05 11.15
N LEU A 53 3.21 -0.59 11.89
CA LEU A 53 2.49 -1.79 11.48
C LEU A 53 1.76 -1.60 10.16
N PHE A 54 1.13 -0.44 9.93
CA PHE A 54 0.46 -0.17 8.65
C PHE A 54 1.44 -0.20 7.48
N ILE A 55 2.66 0.29 7.67
CA ILE A 55 3.72 0.21 6.66
C ILE A 55 4.07 -1.25 6.38
N VAL A 56 4.28 -2.06 7.41
CA VAL A 56 4.60 -3.49 7.25
C VAL A 56 3.48 -4.23 6.52
N VAL A 57 2.23 -4.00 6.91
CA VAL A 57 1.06 -4.58 6.24
C VAL A 57 0.98 -4.14 4.78
N ALA A 58 1.21 -2.86 4.49
CA ALA A 58 1.22 -2.34 3.12
C ALA A 58 2.33 -2.99 2.27
N LEU A 59 3.52 -3.24 2.81
CA LEU A 59 4.58 -3.95 2.11
C LEU A 59 4.22 -5.41 1.78
N VAL A 60 3.56 -6.12 2.71
CA VAL A 60 3.05 -7.47 2.45
C VAL A 60 1.97 -7.44 1.36
N ILE A 61 1.09 -6.46 1.39
CA ILE A 61 0.08 -6.25 0.36
C ILE A 61 0.72 -5.95 -1.00
N LEU A 62 1.75 -5.10 -1.05
CA LEU A 62 2.50 -4.82 -2.28
C LEU A 62 3.06 -6.10 -2.88
N PHE A 63 3.65 -6.96 -2.05
CA PHE A 63 4.17 -8.24 -2.51
C PHE A 63 3.07 -9.10 -3.14
N ILE A 64 1.88 -9.17 -2.52
CA ILE A 64 0.73 -9.90 -3.07
C ILE A 64 0.29 -9.29 -4.40
N GLU A 65 0.24 -7.96 -4.52
CA GLU A 65 -0.11 -7.28 -5.77
C GLU A 65 0.88 -7.56 -6.89
N ILE A 66 2.19 -7.56 -6.60
CA ILE A 66 3.22 -7.91 -7.57
C ILE A 66 3.02 -9.36 -8.06
N LEU A 67 2.77 -10.31 -7.15
CA LEU A 67 2.49 -11.69 -7.54
C LEU A 67 1.22 -11.80 -8.41
N LYS A 68 0.14 -11.10 -8.03
CA LYS A 68 -1.10 -11.05 -8.83
C LYS A 68 -0.84 -10.48 -10.23
N ALA A 69 -0.04 -9.41 -10.34
CA ALA A 69 0.27 -8.76 -11.60
C ALA A 69 1.00 -9.69 -12.59
N THR A 70 1.75 -10.69 -12.11
CA THR A 70 2.42 -11.67 -12.99
C THR A 70 1.50 -12.72 -13.59
N SER A 71 0.25 -12.84 -13.13
CA SER A 71 -0.71 -13.80 -13.68
C SER A 71 -1.45 -13.17 -14.86
N ASN A 72 -1.27 -13.76 -16.06
CA ASN A 72 -1.76 -13.29 -17.36
C ASN A 72 -3.31 -13.33 -17.52
N GLY A 73 -4.05 -12.65 -16.66
CA GLY A 73 -5.50 -12.49 -16.79
C GLY A 73 -5.87 -11.23 -17.58
N SER A 74 -6.88 -11.32 -18.44
CA SER A 74 -7.47 -10.23 -19.24
C SER A 74 -7.96 -9.02 -18.42
N GLY A 75 -7.91 -9.07 -17.08
CA GLY A 75 -8.24 -7.98 -16.16
C GLY A 75 -7.07 -7.05 -15.81
N SER A 76 -5.88 -7.25 -16.40
CA SER A 76 -4.64 -6.51 -16.07
C SER A 76 -4.78 -4.99 -16.22
N LEU A 77 -5.43 -4.50 -17.29
CA LEU A 77 -5.62 -3.06 -17.52
C LEU A 77 -6.53 -2.41 -16.46
N VAL A 78 -7.64 -3.06 -16.10
CA VAL A 78 -8.58 -2.52 -15.11
C VAL A 78 -7.93 -2.47 -13.73
N ASN A 79 -7.20 -3.53 -13.35
CA ASN A 79 -6.43 -3.54 -12.09
C ASN A 79 -5.46 -2.37 -12.04
N HIS A 80 -4.76 -2.13 -13.15
CA HIS A 80 -3.82 -1.03 -13.26
C HIS A 80 -4.50 0.35 -13.11
N MET A 81 -5.61 0.58 -13.81
CA MET A 81 -6.39 1.82 -13.67
C MET A 81 -6.91 2.03 -12.24
N LEU A 82 -7.34 0.96 -11.56
CA LEU A 82 -7.81 1.05 -10.19
C LEU A 82 -6.66 1.35 -9.21
N SER A 83 -5.48 0.73 -9.37
CA SER A 83 -4.28 1.07 -8.58
C SER A 83 -3.90 2.54 -8.77
N MET A 84 -4.00 3.05 -10.00
CA MET A 84 -3.76 4.46 -10.30
C MET A 84 -4.73 5.38 -9.54
N LEU A 85 -6.01 5.03 -9.48
CA LEU A 85 -7.00 5.79 -8.72
C LEU A 85 -6.72 5.76 -7.22
N VAL A 86 -6.30 4.62 -6.66
CA VAL A 86 -5.91 4.53 -5.24
C VAL A 86 -4.71 5.42 -4.95
N PHE A 87 -3.69 5.41 -5.82
CA PHE A 87 -2.55 6.33 -5.67
C PHE A 87 -2.98 7.80 -5.76
N ILE A 88 -3.87 8.15 -6.68
CA ILE A 88 -4.38 9.53 -6.78
C ILE A 88 -5.13 9.92 -5.50
N ALA A 89 -5.92 9.02 -4.91
CA ALA A 89 -6.59 9.28 -3.64
C ALA A 89 -5.57 9.59 -2.53
N PHE A 90 -4.51 8.76 -2.39
CA PHE A 90 -3.40 9.06 -1.49
C PHE A 90 -2.76 10.43 -1.79
N LEU A 91 -2.43 10.73 -3.05
CA LEU A 91 -1.76 11.97 -3.42
C LEU A 91 -2.61 13.20 -3.10
N VAL A 92 -3.89 13.17 -3.48
CA VAL A 92 -4.84 14.26 -3.22
C VAL A 92 -5.01 14.47 -1.72
N GLU A 93 -5.19 13.40 -0.96
CA GLU A 93 -5.36 13.48 0.49
C GLU A 93 -4.09 14.01 1.17
N PHE A 94 -2.90 13.55 0.78
CA PHE A 94 -1.63 14.04 1.32
C PHE A 94 -1.46 15.55 1.12
N LEU A 95 -1.91 16.07 -0.03
CA LEU A 95 -1.77 17.49 -0.36
C LEU A 95 -2.84 18.38 0.28
N LEU A 96 -4.04 17.85 0.54
CA LEU A 96 -5.20 18.65 0.94
C LEU A 96 -5.61 18.45 2.40
N VAL A 97 -5.25 17.33 3.04
CA VAL A 97 -5.69 16.98 4.40
C VAL A 97 -4.52 17.13 5.36
N GLN A 98 -4.68 18.02 6.35
CA GLN A 98 -3.65 18.30 7.35
C GLN A 98 -3.23 17.05 8.13
N ASP A 99 -4.20 16.22 8.51
CA ASP A 99 -3.93 15.00 9.26
C ASP A 99 -3.19 13.94 8.43
N ALA A 100 -3.22 14.03 7.10
CA ALA A 100 -2.47 13.15 6.21
C ALA A 100 -1.01 13.57 6.01
N ALA A 101 -0.60 14.75 6.50
CA ALA A 101 0.76 15.26 6.41
C ALA A 101 1.72 14.56 7.41
N THR A 102 1.72 13.22 7.42
CA THR A 102 2.56 12.39 8.29
C THR A 102 3.54 11.54 7.50
N GLN A 103 4.64 11.15 8.14
CA GLN A 103 5.64 10.25 7.55
C GLN A 103 5.03 8.89 7.18
N VAL A 104 4.13 8.37 8.02
CA VAL A 104 3.41 7.12 7.77
C VAL A 104 2.61 7.22 6.47
N PHE A 105 1.80 8.26 6.32
CA PHE A 105 0.98 8.42 5.12
C PHE A 105 1.82 8.63 3.86
N PHE A 106 2.90 9.41 3.94
CA PHE A 106 3.83 9.60 2.84
C PHE A 106 4.48 8.28 2.39
N ILE A 107 4.87 7.41 3.32
CA ILE A 107 5.41 6.09 3.01
C ILE A 107 4.34 5.20 2.37
N LEU A 108 3.11 5.18 2.90
CA LEU A 108 1.99 4.43 2.29
C LEU A 108 1.69 4.91 0.87
N MET A 109 1.67 6.23 0.62
CA MET A 109 1.53 6.82 -0.71
C MET A 109 2.68 6.39 -1.64
N THR A 110 3.91 6.36 -1.13
CA THR A 110 5.08 5.91 -1.91
C THR A 110 4.97 4.42 -2.26
N ILE A 111 4.50 3.59 -1.34
CA ILE A 111 4.21 2.17 -1.59
C ILE A 111 3.13 2.02 -2.68
N ALA A 112 2.07 2.84 -2.64
CA ALA A 112 1.05 2.86 -3.69
C ALA A 112 1.60 3.34 -5.05
N LEU A 113 2.55 4.27 -5.07
CA LEU A 113 3.25 4.67 -6.30
C LEU A 113 4.05 3.50 -6.90
N ILE A 114 4.76 2.75 -6.04
CA ILE A 114 5.52 1.57 -6.45
C ILE A 114 4.58 0.49 -7.02
N ASP A 115 3.38 0.32 -6.44
CA ASP A 115 2.35 -0.59 -6.98
C ASP A 115 1.97 -0.24 -8.42
N VAL A 116 1.69 1.04 -8.69
CA VAL A 116 1.35 1.54 -10.04
C VAL A 116 2.50 1.26 -11.02
N ILE A 117 3.73 1.62 -10.66
CA ILE A 117 4.91 1.42 -11.51
C ILE A 117 5.17 -0.07 -11.76
N GLY A 118 5.07 -0.90 -10.71
CA GLY A 118 5.25 -2.35 -10.79
C GLY A 118 4.21 -2.99 -11.71
N GLY A 119 2.95 -2.59 -11.59
CA GLY A 119 1.86 -3.05 -12.46
C GLY A 119 2.12 -2.73 -13.94
N PHE A 120 2.56 -1.51 -14.26
CA PHE A 120 2.95 -1.14 -15.62
C PHE A 120 4.13 -1.96 -16.14
N ALA A 121 5.18 -2.12 -15.33
CA ALA A 121 6.40 -2.83 -15.72
C ALA A 121 6.11 -4.30 -16.10
N VAL A 122 5.23 -4.97 -15.36
CA VAL A 122 4.84 -6.36 -15.65
C VAL A 122 4.01 -6.45 -16.95
N SER A 123 3.07 -5.52 -17.17
CA SER A 123 2.25 -5.50 -18.39
C SER A 123 3.08 -5.35 -19.67
N ILE A 124 4.09 -4.47 -19.66
CA ILE A 124 5.01 -4.28 -20.79
C ILE A 124 5.78 -5.58 -21.08
N ARG A 125 6.27 -6.26 -20.04
CA ARG A 125 7.03 -7.50 -20.19
C ARG A 125 6.18 -8.65 -20.74
N SER A 126 4.90 -8.75 -20.37
CA SER A 126 4.01 -9.75 -20.95
C SER A 126 3.79 -9.54 -22.46
N ALA A 127 3.61 -8.29 -22.91
CA ALA A 127 3.40 -7.98 -24.33
C ALA A 127 4.63 -8.34 -25.20
N GLY A 128 5.84 -8.16 -24.68
CA GLY A 128 7.07 -8.51 -25.41
C GLY A 128 7.29 -10.02 -25.60
N ARG A 129 6.74 -10.87 -24.72
CA ARG A 129 6.89 -12.34 -24.82
C ARG A 129 5.97 -12.94 -25.89
N ASP A 130 4.78 -12.36 -26.09
CA ASP A 130 3.82 -12.84 -27.08
C ASP A 130 4.34 -12.63 -28.53
N VAL A 131 5.15 -11.59 -28.77
CA VAL A 131 5.77 -11.33 -30.08
C VAL A 131 6.83 -12.37 -30.46
N SER A 132 7.50 -12.99 -29.47
CA SER A 132 8.57 -13.97 -29.72
C SER A 132 8.07 -15.38 -30.05
N ILE A 133 6.79 -15.70 -29.81
CA ILE A 133 6.21 -17.03 -30.10
C ILE A 133 5.49 -17.05 -31.46
N GLY A 134 5.23 -15.88 -32.06
CA GLY A 134 4.49 -15.73 -33.33
C GLY A 134 5.33 -15.54 -34.59
N LEU A 135 6.67 -15.64 -34.51
CA LEU A 135 7.62 -15.58 -35.63
C LEU A 135 8.38 -16.90 -35.74
#